data_AF-A0A0C9W7X7-F1
#
_entry.id   AF-A0A0C9W7X7-F1
#
_cell.length_a   1.000
_cell.length_b   1.000
_cell.length_c   1.000
_cell.angle_alpha   90.00
_cell.angle_beta   90.00
_cell.angle_gamma   90.00
#
_symmetry.space_group_name_H-M   'P 1'
#
loop_
_entity.id
_entity.type
_entity.pdbx_description
1 polymer ?
#
loop_
_entity_poly.entity_id
_entity_poly.type
_entity_poly.pdbx_seq_one_letter_code
_entity_poly.pdbx_strand_id
1 'polypeptide(L)' 'SGTMITPTEALLQVAKEHPFRPAVRSAGSQWSYAALWARVRQIADQINDLDGSRNPIGLHMG' A
#
# COMPACT_ATOMS: atom_id res chain seq x y z
N SER A 1 18.77 8.06 -17.55
CA SER A 1 18.57 6.69 -17.06
C SER A 1 17.57 6.72 -15.92
N GLY A 2 16.38 6.16 -16.10
CA GLY A 2 15.36 6.14 -15.05
C GLY A 2 15.62 5.00 -14.08
N THR A 3 15.82 5.30 -12.80
CA THR A 3 15.92 4.29 -11.76
C THR A 3 14.56 3.58 -11.65
N MET A 4 14.52 2.27 -11.85
CA MET A 4 13.31 1.49 -11.57
C MET A 4 13.06 1.51 -10.06
N ILE A 5 12.00 2.18 -9.65
CA ILE A 5 11.50 2.16 -8.28
C ILE A 5 10.58 0.96 -8.07
N THR A 6 10.55 0.44 -6.85
CA THR A 6 9.62 -0.62 -6.47
C THR A 6 8.17 -0.10 -6.49
N PRO A 7 7.17 -0.98 -6.64
CA PRO A 7 5.76 -0.56 -6.56
C PRO A 7 5.40 0.18 -5.27
N THR A 8 6.01 -0.22 -4.14
CA THR A 8 5.83 0.44 -2.84
C THR A 8 6.40 1.86 -2.83
N GLU A 9 7.58 2.06 -3.42
CA GLU A 9 8.19 3.39 -3.56
C GLU A 9 7.39 4.29 -4.50
N ALA A 10 6.89 3.73 -5.61
CA ALA A 10 5.99 4.44 -6.51
C ALA A 10 4.70 4.89 -5.79
N LEU A 11 4.09 4.01 -4.99
CA LEU A 11 2.92 4.34 -4.19
C LEU A 11 3.23 5.46 -3.18
N LEU A 12 4.35 5.36 -2.46
CA LEU A 12 4.77 6.40 -1.51
C LEU A 12 4.99 7.75 -2.20
N GLN A 13 5.62 7.74 -3.37
CA GLN A 13 5.84 8.96 -4.15
C GLN A 13 4.51 9.63 -4.52
N VAL A 14 3.56 8.87 -5.09
CA VAL A 14 2.24 9.41 -5.46
C VAL A 14 1.44 9.87 -4.23
N ALA A 15 1.53 9.15 -3.11
CA ALA A 15 0.89 9.55 -1.86
C ALA A 15 1.44 10.87 -1.30
N LYS A 16 2.73 11.16 -1.51
CA LYS A 16 3.35 12.44 -1.14
C LYS A 16 2.95 13.56 -2.09
N GLU A 17 2.99 13.32 -3.40
CA GLU A 17 2.73 14.33 -4.42
C GLU A 17 1.23 14.66 -4.56
N HIS A 18 0.37 13.67 -4.35
CA HIS A 18 -1.07 13.75 -4.61
C HIS A 18 -1.93 13.09 -3.50
N PRO A 19 -1.78 13.52 -2.23
CA PRO A 19 -2.32 12.80 -1.07
C PRO A 19 -3.85 12.61 -1.08
N PHE A 20 -4.59 13.58 -1.60
CA PHE A 20 -6.06 13.58 -1.60
C PHE A 20 -6.68 13.06 -2.91
N ARG A 21 -5.86 12.74 -3.93
CA ARG A 21 -6.40 12.17 -5.18
C ARG A 21 -6.96 10.77 -4.92
N PRO A 22 -8.09 10.39 -5.54
CA PRO A 22 -8.63 9.03 -5.44
C PRO A 22 -7.63 7.99 -5.97
N ALA A 23 -7.40 6.93 -5.19
CA ALA A 23 -6.55 5.80 -5.55
C ALA A 23 -7.34 4.52 -5.78
N VAL A 24 -8.36 4.26 -4.95
CA VAL A 24 -9.21 3.07 -5.04
C VAL A 24 -10.67 3.46 -4.89
N ARG A 25 -11.55 2.83 -5.68
CA ARG A 25 -13.01 2.90 -5.55
C ARG A 25 -13.57 1.49 -5.52
N SER A 26 -14.34 1.15 -4.50
CA SER A 26 -14.98 -0.16 -4.37
C SER A 26 -16.23 -0.07 -3.50
N ALA A 27 -17.32 -0.71 -3.91
CA ALA A 27 -18.57 -0.85 -3.14
C ALA A 27 -19.04 0.44 -2.41
N GLY A 28 -19.05 1.58 -3.10
CA GLY A 28 -19.48 2.87 -2.53
C GLY A 28 -18.45 3.56 -1.63
N SER A 29 -17.29 2.94 -1.38
CA SER A 29 -16.15 3.54 -0.68
C SER A 29 -15.10 4.06 -1.67
N GLN A 30 -14.48 5.18 -1.32
CA GLN A 30 -13.35 5.74 -2.04
C GLN A 30 -12.20 6.03 -1.09
N TRP A 31 -11.00 5.58 -1.44
CA TRP A 31 -9.78 5.86 -0.68
C TRP A 31 -8.86 6.76 -1.50
N SER A 32 -8.26 7.76 -0.84
CA SER A 32 -7.20 8.58 -1.44
C SER A 32 -5.86 7.86 -1.40
N TYR A 33 -4.86 8.35 -2.14
CA TYR A 33 -3.49 7.80 -2.09
C TYR A 33 -2.88 7.85 -0.68
N ALA A 34 -3.12 8.92 0.09
CA ALA A 34 -2.66 8.99 1.48
C ALA A 34 -3.34 7.92 2.37
N ALA A 35 -4.65 7.73 2.24
CA ALA A 35 -5.39 6.72 3.01
C ALA A 35 -4.95 5.29 2.63
N LEU A 36 -4.73 5.03 1.35
CA LEU A 36 -4.21 3.75 0.87
C LEU A 36 -2.81 3.48 1.43
N TRP A 37 -1.91 4.46 1.36
CA TRP A 37 -0.56 4.32 1.92
C TRP A 37 -0.57 4.03 3.43
N ALA A 38 -1.38 4.78 4.19
CA ALA A 38 -1.54 4.56 5.63
C ALA A 38 -2.01 3.13 5.92
N ARG A 39 -2.98 2.62 5.14
CA ARG A 39 -3.46 1.25 5.30
C ARG A 39 -2.39 0.20 4.98
N VAL A 40 -1.63 0.40 3.89
CA VAL A 40 -0.53 -0.49 3.51
C VAL A 40 0.52 -0.56 4.63
N ARG A 41 0.89 0.59 5.20
CA ARG A 41 1.83 0.65 6.34
C ARG A 41 1.30 -0.10 7.56
N GLN A 42 0.04 0.13 7.93
CA GLN A 42 -0.58 -0.56 9.06
C GLN A 42 -0.55 -2.08 8.89
N ILE A 43 -0.87 -2.59 7.69
CA ILE A 43 -0.83 -4.04 7.41
C ILE A 43 0.62 -4.56 7.44
N ALA A 44 1.57 -3.83 6.86
CA ALA A 44 2.96 -4.23 6.83
C ALA A 44 3.59 -4.31 8.23
N ASP A 45 3.26 -3.35 9.11
CA ASP A 45 3.73 -3.34 10.49
C ASP A 45 3.18 -4.57 11.23
N GLN A 46 1.89 -4.90 11.05
CA GLN A 46 1.26 -6.10 11.63
C GLN A 46 1.85 -7.41 11.11
N ILE A 47 2.22 -7.48 9.83
CA ILE A 47 2.85 -8.68 9.25
C ILE A 47 4.22 -8.94 9.88
N ASN A 48 5.04 -7.90 10.04
CA ASN A 48 6.36 -8.05 10.66
C ASN A 48 6.25 -8.54 12.12
N ASP A 49 5.21 -8.12 12.84
CA ASP A 49 4.93 -8.60 14.20
C ASP A 49 4.52 -10.10 14.22
N LEU A 50 3.89 -10.59 13.15
CA LEU A 50 3.41 -11.96 13.04
C LEU A 50 4.46 -12.94 12.49
N ASP A 51 5.25 -12.51 11.50
CA ASP A 51 6.27 -13.34 10.85
C ASP A 51 7.40 -12.50 10.23
N GLY A 52 8.59 -12.51 10.86
CA GLY A 52 9.79 -11.84 10.38
C GLY A 52 10.61 -12.64 9.36
N SER A 53 10.21 -13.87 9.02
CA SER A 53 11.00 -14.80 8.20
C SER A 53 11.00 -14.49 6.69
N ARG A 54 10.25 -13.46 6.25
CA ARG A 54 10.06 -13.08 4.83
C ARG A 54 9.43 -14.20 3.99
N ASN A 55 8.69 -15.12 4.61
CA ASN A 55 8.00 -16.17 3.90
C ASN A 55 6.85 -15.62 3.03
N PRO A 56 6.47 -16.32 1.95
CA PRO A 56 5.29 -15.98 1.19
C PRO A 56 4.03 -15.97 2.06
N ILE A 57 3.21 -14.93 1.91
CA ILE A 57 1.96 -14.77 2.67
C ILE A 57 0.80 -15.18 1.77
N GLY A 58 0.03 -16.18 2.21
CA GLY A 58 -1.20 -16.59 1.54
C GLY A 58 -2.30 -15.53 1.75
N LEU A 59 -2.91 -15.07 0.66
CA LEU A 59 -4.07 -14.17 0.69
C LEU A 59 -5.32 -14.93 0.22
N HIS A 60 -6.28 -15.13 1.13
CA HIS A 60 -7.59 -15.68 0.78
C HIS A 60 -8.58 -14.52 0.61
N MET A 61 -8.96 -14.23 -0.64
CA MET A 61 -9.97 -13.21 -0.99
C MET A 61 -11.19 -13.94 -1.55
N GLY A 62 -12.35 -13.77 -0.89
CA GLY A 62 -13.64 -14.35 -1.27
C GLY A 62 -14.59 -13.35 -1.90
#